data_AF-A0A965EUA5-F1
#
_entry.id   AF-A0A965EUA5-F1
#
_cell.length_a   1.000
_cell.length_b   1.000
_cell.length_c   1.000
_cell.angle_alpha   90.00
_cell.angle_beta   90.00
_cell.angle_gamma   90.00
#
_symmetry.space_group_name_H-M   'P 1'
#
loop_
_entity.id
_entity.type
_entity.pdbx_description
1 polymer ?
#
loop_
_entity_poly.entity_id
_entity_poly.type
_entity_poly.pdbx_seq_one_letter_code
_entity_poly.pdbx_strand_id
1 'polypeptide(L)'
;MSEVDAPRGAHPFVVAHRGASADRPEHTLAAYELALQEGADGVECDVRLTSDGHLVCVHDRRVDRTSNGTGLVSDMTLAELRRFDWGAWHSSSRSDGTLGDTGLLTLDDLLG
;
A
#
# COMPACT_ATOMS: atom_id res chain seq x y z
N MET A 1 -14.59 24.14 10.32
CA MET A 1 -14.28 23.14 11.37
C MET A 1 -15.24 21.99 11.11
N SER A 2 -14.87 21.09 10.20
CA SER A 2 -15.75 19.99 9.75
C SER A 2 -15.91 18.98 10.88
N GLU A 3 -17.15 18.56 11.07
CA GLU A 3 -17.60 17.64 12.12
C GLU A 3 -16.78 16.35 12.10
N VAL A 4 -16.24 15.98 13.25
CA VAL A 4 -15.77 14.61 13.50
C VAL A 4 -17.03 13.76 13.56
N ASP A 5 -17.24 12.94 12.54
CA ASP A 5 -18.43 12.10 12.41
C ASP A 5 -18.48 11.10 13.58
N ALA A 6 -19.56 11.15 14.34
CA ALA A 6 -19.83 10.24 15.45
C ALA A 6 -19.96 8.79 14.91
N PRO A 7 -19.72 7.75 15.74
CA PRO A 7 -19.59 6.37 15.26
C PRO A 7 -20.83 5.93 14.47
N ARG A 8 -20.62 5.60 13.19
CA ARG A 8 -21.66 5.07 12.30
C ARG A 8 -21.98 3.61 12.68
N GLY A 9 -23.09 3.39 13.39
CA GLY A 9 -23.81 2.12 13.40
C GLY A 9 -23.24 0.95 14.23
N ALA A 10 -24.08 -0.08 14.41
CA ALA A 10 -23.99 -1.14 15.44
C ALA A 10 -22.99 -2.30 15.17
N HIS A 11 -21.97 -2.08 14.34
CA HIS A 11 -20.94 -3.08 14.00
C HIS A 11 -19.54 -2.51 14.19
N PRO A 12 -18.53 -3.36 14.46
CA PRO A 12 -17.15 -2.91 14.55
C PRO A 12 -16.71 -2.22 13.26
N PHE A 13 -15.99 -1.11 13.38
CA PHE A 13 -15.35 -0.45 12.25
C PHE A 13 -14.14 -1.29 11.81
N VAL A 14 -14.15 -1.77 10.57
CA VAL A 14 -13.15 -2.67 10.02
C VAL A 14 -12.15 -1.89 9.17
N VAL A 15 -10.90 -1.84 9.64
CA VAL A 15 -9.77 -1.26 8.89
C VAL A 15 -8.92 -2.38 8.31
N ALA A 16 -8.77 -2.39 6.99
CA ALA A 16 -7.94 -3.37 6.30
C ALA A 16 -6.45 -3.05 6.48
N HIS A 17 -5.76 -3.85 7.29
CA HIS A 17 -4.34 -3.74 7.55
C HIS A 17 -3.54 -3.94 6.26
N ARG A 18 -2.93 -2.86 5.76
CA ARG A 18 -2.21 -2.80 4.47
C ARG A 18 -3.02 -3.16 3.23
N GLY A 19 -4.34 -2.99 3.30
CA GLY A 19 -5.30 -3.43 2.28
C GLY A 19 -5.69 -4.91 2.44
N ALA A 20 -6.17 -5.54 1.37
CA ALA A 20 -6.47 -6.97 1.32
C ALA A 20 -5.16 -7.77 1.21
N SER A 21 -4.25 -7.59 2.17
CA SER A 21 -2.85 -7.99 2.09
C SER A 21 -2.63 -9.50 2.10
N ALA A 22 -3.66 -10.28 2.41
CA ALA A 22 -3.64 -11.73 2.28
C ALA A 22 -3.80 -12.19 0.82
N ASP A 23 -4.52 -11.39 0.02
CA ASP A 23 -4.93 -11.73 -1.34
C ASP A 23 -4.18 -10.92 -2.41
N ARG A 24 -3.66 -9.74 -2.04
CA ARG A 24 -2.92 -8.82 -2.91
C ARG A 24 -1.66 -8.31 -2.21
N PRO A 25 -0.60 -7.94 -2.95
CA PRO A 25 0.63 -7.40 -2.36
C PRO A 25 0.32 -6.18 -1.48
N GLU A 26 0.83 -6.18 -0.25
CA GLU A 26 0.57 -5.11 0.74
C GLU A 26 0.93 -3.71 0.21
N HIS A 27 0.17 -2.69 0.63
CA HIS A 27 0.38 -1.28 0.26
C HIS A 27 0.36 -0.94 -1.24
N THR A 28 -0.30 -1.77 -2.03
CA THR A 28 -0.57 -1.47 -3.44
C THR A 28 -1.99 -0.95 -3.64
N LEU A 29 -2.23 -0.21 -4.72
CA LEU A 29 -3.58 0.22 -5.08
C LEU A 29 -4.51 -0.99 -5.24
N ALA A 30 -4.03 -2.06 -5.86
CA ALA A 30 -4.73 -3.34 -5.97
C ALA A 30 -5.22 -3.91 -4.63
N ALA A 31 -4.39 -3.86 -3.58
CA ALA A 31 -4.78 -4.34 -2.25
C ALA A 31 -5.83 -3.44 -1.60
N TYR A 32 -5.73 -2.13 -1.76
CA TYR A 32 -6.70 -1.20 -1.22
C TYR A 32 -8.05 -1.27 -1.94
N GLU A 33 -8.04 -1.35 -3.27
CA GLU A 33 -9.27 -1.51 -4.06
C GLU A 33 -10.01 -2.79 -3.70
N LEU A 34 -9.30 -3.92 -3.55
CA LEU A 34 -9.92 -5.18 -3.16
C LEU A 34 -10.52 -5.11 -1.74
N ALA A 35 -9.79 -4.54 -0.77
CA ALA A 35 -10.30 -4.39 0.59
C ALA A 35 -11.61 -3.60 0.66
N LEU A 36 -11.71 -2.51 -0.11
CA LEU A 36 -12.92 -1.70 -0.20
C LEU A 36 -14.05 -2.46 -0.91
N GLN A 37 -13.73 -3.22 -1.96
CA GLN A 37 -14.71 -4.09 -2.64
C GLN A 37 -15.26 -5.20 -1.73
N GLU A 38 -14.46 -5.69 -0.79
CA GLU A 38 -14.84 -6.70 0.20
C GLU A 38 -15.58 -6.13 1.42
N GLY A 39 -15.72 -4.80 1.49
CA GLY A 39 -16.54 -4.11 2.49
C GLY A 39 -15.78 -3.61 3.72
N ALA A 40 -14.46 -3.43 3.64
CA ALA A 40 -13.73 -2.71 4.68
C ALA A 40 -14.21 -1.24 4.76
N ASP A 41 -14.35 -0.72 5.98
CA ASP A 41 -14.76 0.67 6.22
C ASP A 41 -13.60 1.67 5.96
N GLY A 42 -12.37 1.18 6.01
CA GLY A 42 -11.17 1.94 5.70
C GLY A 42 -9.98 1.04 5.42
N VAL A 43 -8.89 1.65 4.96
CA VAL A 43 -7.61 1.00 4.73
C VAL A 43 -6.55 1.62 5.63
N GLU A 44 -5.63 0.81 6.12
CA GLU A 44 -4.46 1.26 6.86
C GLU A 44 -3.26 1.36 5.92
N CYS A 45 -2.43 2.38 6.12
CA CYS A 45 -1.20 2.58 5.37
C CYS A 45 -0.04 2.95 6.29
N ASP A 46 1.07 2.22 6.15
CA ASP A 46 2.36 2.55 6.75
C ASP A 46 3.13 3.45 5.80
N VAL A 47 3.71 4.55 6.29
CA VAL A 47 4.47 5.49 5.45
C VAL A 47 5.95 5.57 5.82
N ARG A 48 6.79 5.75 4.80
CA ARG A 48 8.24 6.00 4.91
C ARG A 48 8.61 7.21 4.05
N LEU A 49 9.70 7.87 4.43
CA LEU A 49 10.23 9.02 3.69
C LEU A 49 11.39 8.57 2.79
N THR A 50 11.33 8.95 1.52
CA THR A 50 12.41 8.75 0.53
C THR A 50 13.54 9.76 0.75
N SER A 51 14.70 9.56 0.10
CA SER A 51 15.84 10.48 0.21
C SER A 51 15.56 11.87 -0.39
N ASP A 52 14.61 11.96 -1.31
CA ASP A 52 14.13 13.18 -1.96
C ASP A 52 12.82 13.73 -1.37
N GLY A 53 12.36 13.20 -0.22
CA GLY A 53 11.32 13.83 0.60
C GLY A 53 9.88 13.43 0.27
N HIS A 54 9.66 12.35 -0.46
CA HIS A 54 8.32 11.82 -0.74
C HIS A 54 7.89 10.80 0.32
N LEU A 55 6.61 10.83 0.70
CA LEU A 55 6.01 9.81 1.56
C LEU A 55 5.51 8.65 0.69
N VAL A 56 6.05 7.45 0.92
CA VAL A 56 5.69 6.21 0.20
C VAL A 56 5.04 5.20 1.13
N CYS A 57 4.07 4.43 0.63
CA CYS A 57 3.40 3.38 1.38
C CYS A 57 4.24 2.10 1.38
N VAL A 58 5.06 1.92 2.42
CA VAL A 58 5.94 0.75 2.59
C VAL A 58 6.10 0.48 4.08
N HIS A 59 5.85 -0.75 4.53
CA HIS A 59 5.96 -1.07 5.96
C HIS A 59 7.40 -1.08 6.47
N ASP A 60 8.26 -1.86 5.82
CA ASP A 60 9.63 -2.10 6.28
C ASP A 60 10.49 -0.85 6.07
N ARG A 61 11.57 -0.71 6.85
CA ARG A 61 12.59 0.32 6.55
C ARG A 61 13.39 0.01 5.29
N ARG A 62 13.31 -1.24 4.83
CA ARG A 62 14.06 -1.82 3.74
C ARG A 62 13.12 -2.35 2.67
N VAL A 63 13.55 -2.31 1.41
CA VAL A 63 12.72 -2.75 0.27
C VAL A 63 12.76 -4.27 0.05
N ASP A 64 13.69 -4.97 0.71
CA ASP A 64 14.10 -6.34 0.40
C ASP A 64 12.97 -7.40 0.49
N ARG A 65 11.99 -7.21 1.39
CA ARG A 65 10.92 -8.21 1.60
C ARG A 65 9.81 -8.11 0.56
N THR A 66 9.46 -6.89 0.14
CA THR A 66 8.25 -6.60 -0.65
C THR A 66 8.58 -6.06 -2.03
N SER A 67 9.81 -6.23 -2.49
CA SER A 67 10.21 -5.84 -3.83
C SER A 67 11.37 -6.68 -4.36
N ASN A 68 11.73 -6.48 -5.62
CA ASN A 68 12.96 -7.03 -6.20
C ASN A 68 14.23 -6.18 -5.94
N GLY A 69 14.13 -5.12 -5.13
CA GLY A 69 15.27 -4.26 -4.74
C GLY A 69 15.97 -4.73 -3.46
N THR A 70 17.04 -4.02 -3.08
CA THR A 70 17.69 -4.17 -1.77
C THR A 70 18.18 -2.83 -1.26
N GLY A 71 18.04 -2.56 0.04
CA GLY A 71 18.51 -1.33 0.66
C GLY A 71 17.46 -0.62 1.50
N LEU A 72 17.83 0.52 2.08
CA LEU A 72 16.93 1.36 2.87
C LEU A 72 16.07 2.23 1.95
N VAL A 73 14.79 2.37 2.31
CA VAL A 73 13.88 3.31 1.62
C VAL A 73 14.40 4.75 1.71
N SER A 74 14.96 5.14 2.86
CA SER A 74 15.49 6.48 3.12
C SER A 74 16.74 6.85 2.31
N ASP A 75 17.39 5.87 1.67
CA ASP A 75 18.59 6.09 0.87
C ASP A 75 18.25 6.24 -0.63
N MET A 76 16.99 6.03 -1.01
CA MET A 76 16.54 6.00 -2.40
C MET A 76 15.57 7.13 -2.70
N THR A 77 15.67 7.68 -3.90
CA THR A 77 14.71 8.65 -4.45
C THR A 77 13.42 7.95 -4.85
N LEU A 78 12.31 8.70 -4.95
CA LEU A 78 11.03 8.16 -5.42
C LEU A 78 11.18 7.52 -6.81
N ALA A 79 11.94 8.17 -7.70
CA ALA A 79 12.20 7.68 -9.05
C ALA A 79 12.99 6.37 -9.08
N GLU A 80 13.78 6.06 -8.06
CA GLU A 80 14.49 4.78 -7.94
C GLU A 80 13.56 3.69 -7.43
N LEU A 81 12.78 3.98 -6.39
CA LEU A 81 11.81 3.04 -5.81
C LEU A 81 10.72 2.63 -6.82
N ARG A 82 10.27 3.57 -7.68
CA ARG A 82 9.29 3.29 -8.74
C ARG A 82 9.80 2.31 -9.82
N ARG A 83 11.09 2.00 -9.87
CA ARG A 83 11.64 1.02 -10.83
C ARG A 83 11.55 -0.42 -10.33
N PHE A 84 11.31 -0.63 -9.04
CA PHE A 84 11.19 -1.97 -8.50
C PHE A 84 9.82 -2.58 -8.81
N ASP A 85 9.80 -3.90 -8.87
CA ASP A 85 8.57 -4.68 -8.86
C ASP A 85 8.16 -4.87 -7.40
N TRP A 86 6.95 -4.42 -7.04
CA TRP A 86 6.40 -4.48 -5.68
C TRP A 86 5.31 -5.56 -5.52
N GLY A 87 5.05 -6.36 -6.56
CA GLY A 87 3.98 -7.35 -6.58
C GLY A 87 4.43 -8.80 -6.65
N ALA A 88 5.52 -9.08 -7.38
CA ALA A 88 5.90 -10.44 -7.75
C ALA A 88 6.35 -11.34 -6.57
N TRP A 89 6.70 -10.74 -5.43
CA TRP A 89 7.07 -11.46 -4.20
C TRP A 89 5.88 -12.16 -3.54
N HIS A 90 4.66 -11.66 -3.78
CA HIS A 90 3.46 -12.14 -3.12
C HIS A 90 2.94 -13.43 -3.76
N SER A 91 2.39 -14.35 -2.96
CA SER A 91 1.91 -15.66 -3.45
C SER A 91 0.73 -15.57 -4.42
N SER A 92 0.04 -14.43 -4.46
CA SER A 92 -1.02 -14.20 -5.44
C SER A 92 -0.50 -13.75 -6.81
N SER A 93 0.82 -13.58 -6.98
CA SER A 93 1.44 -13.25 -8.27
C SER A 93 1.06 -14.25 -9.38
N ARG A 94 0.53 -13.71 -10.49
CA ARG A 94 0.16 -14.46 -11.69
C ARG A 94 0.68 -13.73 -12.92
N SER A 95 1.10 -14.48 -13.94
CA SER A 95 1.56 -13.95 -15.23
C SER A 95 0.43 -13.43 -16.13
N ASP A 96 -0.83 -13.60 -15.72
CA ASP A 96 -2.02 -13.20 -16.48
C ASP A 96 -2.43 -11.73 -16.27
N GLY A 97 -1.72 -10.99 -15.40
CA GLY A 97 -1.97 -9.57 -15.14
C GLY A 97 -3.23 -9.26 -14.31
N THR A 98 -3.85 -10.28 -13.69
CA THR A 98 -5.12 -10.13 -12.96
C THR A 98 -5.02 -9.43 -11.60
N LEU A 99 -3.80 -9.07 -11.16
CA LEU A 99 -3.58 -8.49 -9.84
C LEU A 99 -3.92 -7.01 -9.71
N GLY A 100 -4.21 -6.30 -10.81
CA GLY A 100 -4.39 -4.85 -10.78
C GLY A 100 -3.07 -4.10 -10.62
N ASP A 101 -3.13 -2.83 -10.23
CA ASP A 101 -1.94 -2.00 -10.06
C ASP A 101 -1.20 -2.33 -8.75
N THR A 102 -0.01 -2.91 -8.92
CA THR A 102 0.88 -3.30 -7.83
C THR A 102 2.12 -2.42 -7.70
N GLY A 103 2.12 -1.26 -8.36
CA GLY A 103 3.21 -0.30 -8.29
C GLY A 103 3.37 0.32 -6.89
N LEU A 104 4.54 0.93 -6.67
CA LEU A 104 4.78 1.75 -5.49
C LEU A 104 3.76 2.90 -5.40
N LEU A 105 3.07 2.99 -4.27
CA LEU A 105 2.14 4.08 -4.00
C LEU A 105 2.80 5.16 -3.15
N THR A 106 2.64 6.44 -3.52
CA THR A 106 2.90 7.56 -2.60
C THR A 106 1.66 7.86 -1.77
N LEU A 107 1.85 8.50 -0.61
CA LEU A 107 0.69 8.96 0.18
C LEU A 107 -0.16 9.97 -0.61
N ASP A 108 0.47 10.81 -1.43
CA ASP A 108 -0.23 11.76 -2.29
C ASP A 108 -1.07 11.02 -3.34
N ASP A 109 -0.50 10.00 -4.02
CA ASP A 109 -1.23 9.17 -4.99
C ASP A 109 -2.45 8.45 -4.35
N LEU A 110 -2.36 8.09 -3.05
CA LEU A 110 -3.46 7.45 -2.30
C LEU A 110 -4.61 8.41 -1.96
N LEU A 111 -4.30 9.69 -1.71
CA LEU A 111 -5.28 10.66 -1.20
C LEU A 111 -5.96 11.49 -2.28
N GLY A 112 -5.40 11.56 -3.49
CA GLY A 112 -5.98 12.26 -4.65
C GLY A 112 -5.41 13.64 -4.89
#